data_AF-A0A292YHP4-F1
#
_entry.id   AF-A0A292YHP4-F1
#
_cell.length_a   1.000
_cell.length_b   1.000
_cell.length_c   1.000
_cell.angle_alpha   90.00
_cell.angle_beta   90.00
_cell.angle_gamma   90.00
#
_symmetry.space_group_name_H-M   'P 1'
#
loop_
_entity.id
_entity.type
_entity.pdbx_description
1 polymer ?
#
loop_
_entity_poly.entity_id
_entity_poly.type
_entity_poly.pdbx_seq_one_letter_code
_entity_poly.pdbx_strand_id
1 'polypeptide(L)'
;MVWLLLAGDILMLILFALMGQSEHKTYTTFQGTLETAAPFVIAWLIVGLVLGLYKLQHYRSFASMFKRTLIVWILAIPFGMMLRNLYLNSALKIPFLIVALVSTLILLSIWRIIFVWIYNRRNA
;
A
#
# COMPACT_ATOMS: atom_id res chain seq x y z
N MET A 1 -10.14 -9.41 12.49
CA MET A 1 -9.96 -9.58 11.02
C MET A 1 -9.54 -8.29 10.33
N VAL A 2 -10.20 -7.15 10.61
CA VAL A 2 -9.77 -5.83 10.09
C VAL A 2 -8.32 -5.50 10.44
N TRP A 3 -7.90 -5.73 11.69
CA TRP A 3 -6.52 -5.50 12.12
C TRP A 3 -5.48 -6.28 11.31
N LEU A 4 -5.80 -7.51 10.91
CA LEU A 4 -4.91 -8.32 10.07
C LEU A 4 -4.77 -7.70 8.68
N LEU A 5 -5.89 -7.34 8.06
CA LEU A 5 -5.92 -6.66 6.75
C LEU A 5 -5.06 -5.39 6.76
N LEU A 6 -5.25 -4.55 7.78
CA LEU A 6 -4.54 -3.30 7.97
C LEU A 6 -3.04 -3.54 8.21
N ALA A 7 -2.68 -4.47 9.09
CA ALA A 7 -1.28 -4.78 9.37
C ALA A 7 -0.53 -5.27 8.11
N GLY A 8 -1.18 -6.12 7.30
CA GLY A 8 -0.58 -6.57 6.05
C GLY A 8 -0.49 -5.47 4.99
N ASP A 9 -1.43 -4.51 4.94
CA ASP A 9 -1.30 -3.33 4.06
C ASP A 9 -0.05 -2.52 4.40
N ILE A 10 0.12 -2.22 5.70
CA ILE A 10 1.27 -1.48 6.19
C ILE A 10 2.56 -2.24 5.88
N LEU A 11 2.58 -3.55 6.12
CA LEU A 11 3.73 -4.39 5.82
C LEU A 11 4.10 -4.36 4.33
N MET A 12 3.13 -4.46 3.43
CA MET A 12 3.39 -4.40 1.97
C MET A 12 3.97 -3.05 1.54
N LEU A 13 3.51 -1.94 2.13
CA LEU A 13 4.04 -0.61 1.83
C LEU A 13 5.44 -0.39 2.42
N ILE A 14 5.74 -0.98 3.59
CA ILE A 14 7.10 -1.00 4.14
C ILE A 14 8.03 -1.84 3.25
N LEU A 15 7.57 -3.02 2.79
CA LEU A 15 8.34 -3.87 1.88
C LEU A 15 8.65 -3.16 0.55
N PHE A 16 7.69 -2.42 0.00
CA PHE A 16 7.93 -1.56 -1.15
C PHE A 16 9.09 -0.58 -0.91
N ALA A 17 9.08 0.13 0.22
CA ALA A 17 10.14 1.08 0.56
C ALA A 17 11.51 0.38 0.77
N LEU A 18 11.52 -0.76 1.46
CA LEU A 18 12.72 -1.57 1.68
C LEU A 18 13.35 -2.02 0.36
N MET A 19 12.54 -2.60 -0.54
CA MET A 19 12.98 -3.08 -1.86
C MET A 19 13.49 -1.93 -2.73
N GLY A 20 12.77 -0.79 -2.75
CA GLY A 20 13.22 0.38 -3.49
C GLY A 20 14.59 0.89 -3.02
N GLN A 21 14.85 0.84 -1.71
CA GLN A 21 16.11 1.29 -1.14
C GLN A 21 17.27 0.33 -1.47
N SER A 22 17.04 -0.99 -1.45
CA SER A 22 18.06 -1.99 -1.79
C SER A 22 18.50 -1.92 -3.25
N GLU A 23 17.57 -1.65 -4.17
CA GLU A 23 17.86 -1.56 -5.61
C GLU A 23 18.74 -0.34 -5.97
N HIS A 24 18.61 0.76 -5.22
CA HIS A 24 19.37 1.98 -5.48
C HIS A 24 20.79 1.97 -4.91
N LYS A 25 21.30 0.83 -4.41
CA LYS A 25 22.60 0.68 -3.72
C LYS A 25 22.86 1.75 -2.64
N THR A 26 21.79 2.34 -2.13
CA THR A 26 21.85 3.23 -0.98
C THR A 26 21.99 2.34 0.24
N TYR A 27 22.75 2.76 1.25
CA TYR A 27 22.79 2.02 2.51
C TYR A 27 21.35 1.86 3.03
N THR A 28 20.87 0.62 3.10
CA THR A 28 19.53 0.35 3.61
C THR A 28 19.51 0.69 5.10
N THR A 29 18.83 1.78 5.45
CA THR A 29 18.68 2.24 6.83
C THR A 29 17.25 2.09 7.26
N PHE A 30 17.05 1.75 8.54
CA PHE A 30 15.72 1.69 9.13
C PHE A 30 15.00 3.05 9.00
N GLN A 31 15.70 4.14 9.27
CA GLN A 31 15.16 5.49 9.14
C GLN A 31 14.76 5.84 7.71
N GLY A 32 15.65 5.64 6.72
CA GLY A 32 15.33 5.98 5.33
C GLY A 32 14.16 5.15 4.78
N THR A 33 14.02 3.91 5.24
CA THR A 33 12.87 3.06 4.91
C THR A 33 11.58 3.67 5.45
N LEU A 34 11.57 4.09 6.72
CA LEU A 34 10.40 4.73 7.31
C LEU A 34 10.06 6.06 6.64
N GLU A 35 11.05 6.89 6.33
CA GLU A 35 10.86 8.16 5.62
C GLU A 35 10.27 7.94 4.22
N THR A 36 10.63 6.84 3.56
CA THR A 36 10.07 6.48 2.26
C THR A 36 8.67 5.89 2.39
N ALA A 37 8.42 5.01 3.36
CA ALA A 37 7.15 4.30 3.52
C ALA A 37 6.04 5.19 4.11
N ALA A 38 6.37 6.04 5.09
CA ALA A 38 5.40 6.76 5.89
C ALA A 38 4.41 7.60 5.06
N PRO A 39 4.82 8.39 4.05
CA PRO A 39 3.88 9.14 3.22
C PRO A 39 2.86 8.25 2.51
N PHE A 40 3.28 7.08 2.01
CA PHE A 40 2.39 6.12 1.37
C PHE A 40 1.47 5.42 2.36
N VAL A 41 1.97 5.04 3.52
CA VAL A 41 1.15 4.44 4.59
C VAL A 41 0.08 5.42 5.06
N ILE A 42 0.45 6.68 5.31
CA ILE A 42 -0.48 7.73 5.73
C ILE A 42 -1.56 7.94 4.66
N ALA A 43 -1.16 8.10 3.39
CA ALA A 43 -2.10 8.28 2.30
C ALA A 43 -3.03 7.07 2.13
N TRP A 44 -2.49 5.84 2.20
CA TRP A 44 -3.25 4.60 2.11
C TRP A 44 -4.31 4.49 3.20
N LEU A 45 -3.93 4.77 4.45
CA LEU A 45 -4.85 4.71 5.58
C LEU A 45 -5.93 5.79 5.47
N ILE A 46 -5.57 7.03 5.16
CA ILE A 46 -6.55 8.12 5.00
C ILE A 46 -7.56 7.80 3.91
N VAL A 47 -7.08 7.52 2.69
CA VAL A 47 -7.95 7.23 1.54
C VAL A 47 -8.74 5.94 1.77
N GLY A 48 -8.10 4.91 2.33
CA GLY A 48 -8.73 3.63 2.64
C GLY A 48 -9.83 3.76 3.69
N LEU A 49 -9.65 4.57 4.73
CA LEU A 49 -10.70 4.83 5.73
C LEU A 49 -11.86 5.62 5.12
N VAL A 50 -11.58 6.71 4.40
CA VAL A 50 -12.60 7.56 3.75
C VAL A 50 -13.42 6.76 2.75
N LEU A 51 -12.78 5.91 1.95
CA LEU A 51 -13.43 5.08 0.95
C LEU A 51 -13.88 3.72 1.51
N GLY A 52 -13.82 3.49 2.82
CA GLY A 52 -14.33 2.27 3.45
C GLY A 52 -13.69 0.97 2.97
N LEU A 53 -12.40 0.99 2.65
CA LEU A 53 -11.58 -0.18 2.27
C LEU A 53 -11.69 -1.29 3.31
N TYR A 54 -11.75 -0.94 4.59
CA TYR A 54 -11.73 -1.88 5.70
C TYR A 54 -13.10 -2.45 6.08
N LYS A 55 -14.15 -2.16 5.30
CA LYS A 55 -15.48 -2.76 5.47
C LYS A 55 -15.48 -4.20 4.93
N LEU A 56 -15.44 -5.18 5.85
CA LEU A 56 -15.27 -6.61 5.53
C LEU A 56 -16.35 -7.21 4.60
N GLN A 57 -17.54 -6.60 4.52
CA GLN A 57 -18.61 -7.04 3.62
C GLN A 57 -18.18 -7.16 2.15
N HIS A 58 -17.18 -6.37 1.73
CA HIS A 58 -16.66 -6.39 0.36
C HIS A 58 -15.68 -7.55 0.09
N TYR A 59 -15.27 -8.29 1.11
CA TYR A 59 -14.27 -9.36 1.01
C TYR A 59 -14.88 -10.75 0.80
N ARG A 60 -16.19 -10.83 0.58
CA ARG A 60 -16.90 -12.08 0.27
C ARG A 60 -16.66 -12.58 -1.17
N SER A 61 -16.22 -11.70 -2.07
CA SER A 61 -15.88 -12.03 -3.45
C SER A 61 -14.56 -11.38 -3.84
N PHE A 62 -13.73 -12.14 -4.55
CA PHE A 62 -12.43 -11.68 -5.04
C PHE A 62 -12.56 -10.42 -5.91
N ALA A 63 -13.55 -10.39 -6.82
CA ALA A 63 -13.76 -9.28 -7.74
C ALA A 63 -14.14 -7.97 -7.01
N SER A 64 -15.02 -8.06 -6.00
CA SER A 64 -15.46 -6.89 -5.21
C SER A 64 -14.31 -6.29 -4.40
N MET A 65 -13.54 -7.16 -3.75
CA MET A 65 -12.34 -6.78 -3.01
C MET A 65 -11.30 -6.11 -3.93
N PHE A 66 -11.03 -6.70 -5.09
CA PHE A 66 -10.00 -6.20 -6.00
C PHE A 66 -10.38 -4.83 -6.58
N LYS A 67 -11.65 -4.67 -7.00
CA LYS A 67 -12.19 -3.39 -7.46
C LYS A 67 -12.06 -2.30 -6.39
N ARG A 68 -12.40 -2.60 -5.13
CA ARG A 68 -12.28 -1.62 -4.04
C ARG A 68 -10.83 -1.24 -3.77
N THR A 69 -9.93 -2.23 -3.79
CA THR A 69 -8.50 -2.02 -3.61
C THR A 69 -7.93 -1.14 -4.72
N LEU A 70 -8.30 -1.38 -5.97
CA LEU A 70 -7.89 -0.54 -7.11
C LEU A 70 -8.36 0.91 -6.99
N ILE A 71 -9.62 1.15 -6.62
CA ILE A 71 -10.15 2.51 -6.46
C ILE A 71 -9.35 3.27 -5.39
N VAL A 72 -9.07 2.63 -4.25
CA VAL A 72 -8.26 3.24 -3.19
C VAL A 72 -6.83 3.46 -3.66
N TRP A 73 -6.24 2.48 -4.33
CA TRP A 73 -4.86 2.51 -4.82
C TRP A 73 -4.59 3.63 -5.82
N ILE A 74 -5.50 3.85 -6.78
CA ILE A 74 -5.40 4.93 -7.78
C ILE A 74 -5.29 6.31 -7.11
N LEU A 75 -5.90 6.50 -5.94
CA LEU A 75 -5.86 7.78 -5.22
C LEU A 75 -4.73 7.82 -4.19
N ALA A 76 -4.57 6.75 -3.42
CA ALA A 76 -3.63 6.68 -2.30
C ALA A 76 -2.17 6.76 -2.73
N ILE A 77 -1.78 6.06 -3.81
CA ILE A 77 -0.37 6.03 -4.22
C ILE A 77 0.10 7.39 -4.78
N PRO A 78 -0.64 8.04 -5.70
CA PRO A 78 -0.29 9.40 -6.12
C PRO A 78 -0.32 10.39 -4.96
N PHE A 79 -1.29 10.28 -4.05
CA PHE A 79 -1.35 11.16 -2.88
C PHE A 79 -0.16 10.95 -1.95
N GLY A 80 0.24 9.70 -1.70
CA GLY A 80 1.46 9.37 -0.94
C GLY A 80 2.72 9.92 -1.59
N MET A 81 2.80 9.88 -2.92
CA MET A 81 3.90 10.50 -3.68
C MET A 81 3.93 12.02 -3.51
N MET A 82 2.77 12.68 -3.53
CA MET A 82 2.68 14.13 -3.27
C MET A 82 3.16 14.47 -1.85
N LEU A 83 2.67 13.74 -0.84
CA LEU A 83 3.10 13.91 0.56
C LEU A 83 4.62 13.72 0.71
N ARG A 84 5.19 12.69 0.06
CA ARG A 84 6.63 12.44 0.06
C ARG A 84 7.40 13.62 -0.52
N ASN A 85 6.95 14.14 -1.67
CA ASN A 85 7.64 15.23 -2.35
C ASN A 85 7.59 16.54 -1.55
N LEU A 86 6.47 16.81 -0.88
CA LEU A 86 6.32 17.92 0.05
C LEU A 86 7.27 17.76 1.25
N TYR A 87 7.32 16.58 1.87
CA TYR A 87 8.19 16.31 3.00
C TYR A 87 9.69 16.45 2.66
N LEU A 88 10.11 15.94 1.50
CA LEU A 88 11.50 15.97 1.05
C LEU A 88 11.90 17.26 0.31
N ASN A 89 10.98 18.22 0.16
CA ASN A 89 11.19 19.42 -0.68
C ASN A 89 11.74 19.08 -2.07
N SER A 90 11.18 18.05 -2.71
CA SER A 90 11.71 17.48 -3.96
C SER A 90 10.67 17.50 -5.07
N ALA A 91 11.12 17.64 -6.32
CA ALA A 91 10.25 17.58 -7.48
C ALA A 91 9.68 16.17 -7.72
N LEU A 92 8.50 16.10 -8.37
CA LEU A 92 7.87 14.85 -8.74
C LEU A 92 8.72 14.10 -9.79
N LYS A 93 9.14 12.89 -9.44
CA LYS A 93 9.88 11.99 -10.33
C LYS A 93 8.92 10.99 -10.96
N ILE A 94 8.58 11.19 -12.23
CA ILE A 94 7.65 10.33 -12.98
C ILE A 94 8.07 8.85 -12.96
N PRO A 95 9.36 8.48 -13.17
CA PRO A 95 9.77 7.07 -13.11
C PRO A 95 9.48 6.43 -11.75
N PHE A 96 9.71 7.16 -10.66
CA PHE A 96 9.44 6.66 -9.32
C PHE A 96 7.94 6.46 -9.07
N LEU A 97 7.08 7.35 -9.59
CA LEU A 97 5.63 7.17 -9.51
C LEU A 97 5.17 5.90 -10.23
N ILE A 98 5.70 5.62 -11.42
CA ILE A 98 5.36 4.41 -12.19
C ILE A 98 5.79 3.15 -11.42
N VAL A 99 7.03 3.11 -10.92
CA VAL A 99 7.53 1.99 -10.11
C VAL A 99 6.70 1.83 -8.84
N ALA A 100 6.41 2.91 -8.12
CA ALA A 100 5.56 2.87 -6.93
C ALA A 100 4.18 2.30 -7.23
N LEU A 101 3.53 2.73 -8.32
CA LEU A 101 2.25 2.19 -8.75
C LEU A 101 2.34 0.68 -9.01
N VAL A 102 3.25 0.24 -9.88
CA VAL A 102 3.35 -1.18 -10.27
C VAL A 102 3.74 -2.07 -9.08
N SER A 103 4.77 -1.70 -8.33
CA SER A 103 5.26 -2.50 -7.19
C SER A 103 4.22 -2.61 -6.09
N THR A 104 3.57 -1.50 -5.71
CA THR A 104 2.54 -1.54 -4.67
C THR A 104 1.29 -2.28 -5.14
N LEU A 105 0.92 -2.18 -6.42
CA LEU A 105 -0.20 -2.97 -6.97
C LEU A 105 0.06 -4.46 -6.82
N ILE A 106 1.26 -4.93 -7.18
CA ILE A 106 1.64 -6.34 -7.04
C ILE A 106 1.61 -6.77 -5.57
N LEU A 107 2.32 -6.06 -4.69
CA LEU A 107 2.44 -6.41 -3.27
C LEU A 107 1.08 -6.41 -2.57
N LEU A 108 0.27 -5.38 -2.76
CA LEU A 108 -1.06 -5.29 -2.16
C LEU A 108 -1.99 -6.36 -2.73
N SER A 109 -1.91 -6.68 -4.02
CA SER A 109 -2.73 -7.75 -4.62
C SER A 109 -2.38 -9.12 -4.05
N ILE A 110 -1.09 -9.43 -3.86
CA ILE A 110 -0.64 -10.65 -3.19
C ILE A 110 -1.24 -10.73 -1.78
N TRP A 111 -1.12 -9.65 -1.01
CA TRP A 111 -1.68 -9.60 0.34
C TRP A 111 -3.20 -9.78 0.35
N ARG A 112 -3.90 -9.16 -0.59
CA ARG A 112 -5.36 -9.29 -0.74
C ARG A 112 -5.80 -10.73 -1.02
N ILE A 113 -5.08 -11.46 -1.88
CA ILE A 113 -5.34 -12.87 -2.15
C ILE A 113 -5.18 -13.70 -0.87
N ILE A 114 -4.06 -13.52 -0.16
CA ILE A 114 -3.78 -14.21 1.10
C ILE A 114 -4.86 -13.90 2.14
N PHE A 115 -5.23 -12.64 2.29
CA PHE A 115 -6.24 -12.23 3.26
C PHE A 115 -7.61 -12.86 2.97
N VAL A 116 -8.07 -12.87 1.72
CA VAL A 116 -9.34 -13.49 1.34
C VAL A 116 -9.32 -15.01 1.61
N TRP A 117 -8.20 -15.68 1.34
CA TRP A 117 -8.04 -17.09 1.67
C TRP A 117 -8.13 -17.35 3.18
N ILE A 118 -7.46 -16.53 4.02
CA ILE A 118 -7.55 -16.62 5.48
C ILE A 118 -8.99 -16.32 5.95
N TYR A 119 -9.63 -15.31 5.35
CA TYR A 119 -10.98 -14.88 5.68
C TYR A 119 -12.00 -15.99 5.42
N ASN A 120 -11.95 -16.62 4.26
CA ASN A 120 -12.88 -17.69 3.89
C ASN A 120 -12.70 -18.92 4.78
N ARG A 121 -11.44 -19.30 5.11
CA ARG A 121 -11.18 -20.45 6.00
C ARG A 121 -11.69 -20.28 7.43
N ARG A 122 -11.77 -19.04 7.93
CA ARG A 122 -12.24 -18.75 9.29
C ARG A 122 -13.75 -18.55 9.39
N ASN A 123 -14.43 -18.39 8.27
CA ASN A 123 -15.88 -18.14 8.21
C ASN A 123 -16.64 -19.25 7.45
N ALA A 124 -15.96 -20.34 7.09
CA ALA A 124 -16.54 -21.59 6.61
C ALA A 124 -16.80 -22.49 7.82
#